data_AF-A0A8X7QJ36-F1
#
_entry.id   AF-A0A8X7QJ36-F1
#
_cell.length_a   1.000
_cell.length_b   1.000
_cell.length_c   1.000
_cell.angle_alpha   90.00
_cell.angle_beta   90.00
_cell.angle_gamma   90.00
#
_symmetry.space_group_name_H-M   'P 1'
#
loop_
_entity.id
_entity.type
_entity.pdbx_description
1 polymer ?
#
loop_
_entity_poly.entity_id
_entity_poly.type
_entity_poly.pdbx_seq_one_letter_code
_entity_poly.pdbx_strand_id
1 'polypeptide(L)'
;MWPYDLATYQTGLVAPRKNEQIVGIGYVNEVATCASRWDEENSQMRARMDSQQDRLDSLEDLVDVMVVGNPILQRALNERRVALGMPIRNPEDADPGRSQPSTVTDYFDNM
;
A
#
# COMPACT_ATOMS: atom_id res chain seq x y z
N MET A 1 -10.98 18.69 60.56
CA MET A 1 -9.71 19.43 60.68
C MET A 1 -9.03 18.99 61.96
N TRP A 2 -8.08 18.06 61.86
CA TRP A 2 -7.09 17.75 62.90
C TRP A 2 -5.72 17.63 62.22
N PRO A 3 -4.64 18.01 62.92
CA PRO A 3 -3.37 18.40 62.34
C PRO A 3 -2.35 17.25 62.32
N TYR A 4 -1.29 17.47 61.55
CA TYR A 4 -0.09 16.67 61.41
C TYR A 4 0.58 16.35 62.76
N ASP A 5 1.02 15.10 62.93
CA ASP A 5 2.26 14.83 63.67
C ASP A 5 3.00 13.59 63.13
N LEU A 6 4.33 13.72 63.15
CA LEU A 6 5.35 12.98 62.43
C LEU A 6 5.42 11.48 62.79
N ALA A 7 5.08 10.60 61.86
CA ALA A 7 5.70 9.28 61.77
C ALA A 7 6.64 9.29 60.56
N THR A 8 7.84 9.79 60.83
CA THR A 8 9.11 9.43 60.20
C THR A 8 8.95 8.40 59.09
N TYR A 9 9.19 8.85 57.87
CA TYR A 9 9.61 8.01 56.75
C TYR A 9 10.69 7.07 57.28
N GLN A 10 10.29 5.84 57.62
CA GLN A 10 11.22 4.76 57.88
C GLN A 10 11.84 4.49 56.53
N THR A 11 12.98 5.12 56.33
CA THR A 11 13.95 4.98 55.27
C THR A 11 14.45 3.53 55.28
N GLY A 12 13.57 2.61 54.91
CA GLY A 12 13.94 1.26 54.51
C GLY A 12 14.59 1.39 53.15
N LEU A 13 15.90 1.63 53.16
CA LEU A 13 16.81 1.30 52.06
C LEU A 13 16.64 -0.20 51.73
N VAL A 14 15.57 -0.54 51.04
CA VAL A 14 15.43 -1.86 50.43
C VAL A 14 16.22 -1.77 49.14
N ALA A 15 17.45 -2.26 49.24
CA ALA A 15 18.34 -2.47 48.12
C ALA A 15 17.58 -3.10 46.95
N PRO A 16 17.85 -2.69 45.68
CA PRO A 16 17.24 -3.34 44.54
C PRO A 16 17.64 -4.81 44.61
N ARG A 17 16.64 -5.69 44.80
CA ARG A 17 16.87 -7.12 44.69
C ARG A 17 17.34 -7.34 43.26
N LYS A 18 18.65 -7.56 43.11
CA LYS A 18 19.23 -8.20 41.94
C LYS A 18 18.36 -9.42 41.66
N ASN A 19 18.07 -9.66 40.38
CA ASN A 19 17.48 -10.88 39.81
C ASN A 19 15.99 -10.81 39.40
N GLU A 20 15.34 -9.65 39.34
CA GLU A 20 14.15 -9.51 38.47
C GLU A 20 14.63 -9.26 37.05
N GLN A 21 14.90 -10.37 36.36
CA GLN A 21 15.08 -10.39 34.92
C GLN A 21 13.85 -9.71 34.31
N ILE A 22 14.02 -8.52 33.71
CA ILE A 22 13.01 -7.90 32.84
C ILE A 22 12.98 -8.72 31.55
N VAL A 23 12.48 -9.94 31.65
CA VAL A 23 12.12 -10.81 30.53
C VAL A 23 10.63 -10.56 30.31
N GLY A 24 10.31 -9.59 29.46
CA GLY A 24 8.90 -9.31 29.17
C GLY A 24 8.67 -8.17 28.18
N ILE A 25 9.53 -7.14 28.18
CA ILE A 25 9.34 -5.97 27.32
C ILE A 25 10.14 -6.07 26.01
N GLY A 26 11.33 -6.70 26.04
CA GLY A 26 12.19 -6.82 24.86
C GLY A 26 11.59 -7.67 23.72
N TYR A 27 10.92 -8.78 24.04
CA TYR A 27 10.34 -9.69 23.05
C TYR A 27 9.04 -9.14 22.43
N VAL A 28 8.18 -8.50 23.23
CA VAL A 28 6.94 -7.87 22.73
C VAL A 28 7.26 -6.70 21.80
N ASN A 29 8.31 -5.93 22.10
CA ASN A 29 8.76 -4.82 21.25
C ASN A 29 9.36 -5.31 19.92
N GLU A 30 10.09 -6.42 19.91
CA GLU A 30 10.62 -7.03 18.68
C GLU A 30 9.52 -7.61 17.79
N VAL A 31 8.54 -8.32 18.37
CA VAL A 31 7.40 -8.87 17.61
C VAL A 31 6.54 -7.74 17.04
N ALA A 32 6.27 -6.68 17.82
CA ALA A 32 5.57 -5.50 17.31
C ALA A 32 6.34 -4.80 16.19
N THR A 33 7.67 -4.66 16.32
CA THR A 33 8.52 -4.05 15.27
C THR A 33 8.58 -4.90 14.01
N CYS A 34 8.65 -6.23 14.17
CA CYS A 34 8.64 -7.19 13.07
C CYS A 34 7.31 -7.15 12.32
N ALA A 35 6.19 -7.14 13.04
CA ALA A 35 4.85 -6.99 12.46
C ALA A 35 4.72 -5.66 11.69
N SER A 36 5.14 -4.53 12.28
CA SER A 36 5.09 -3.22 11.61
C SER A 36 5.93 -3.14 10.34
N ARG A 37 7.11 -3.81 10.30
CA ARG A 37 7.93 -3.87 9.08
C ARG A 37 7.23 -4.65 7.97
N TRP A 38 6.62 -5.78 8.30
CA TRP A 38 5.84 -6.57 7.35
C TRP A 38 4.62 -5.83 6.84
N ASP A 39 3.93 -5.11 7.72
CA ASP A 39 2.76 -4.29 7.34
C ASP A 39 3.16 -3.15 6.40
N GLU A 40 4.30 -2.48 6.65
CA GLU A 40 4.83 -1.42 5.79
C GLU A 40 5.25 -1.95 4.42
N GLU A 41 5.99 -3.07 4.37
CA GLU A 41 6.40 -3.70 3.11
C GLU A 41 5.19 -4.18 2.29
N ASN A 42 4.18 -4.74 2.95
CA ASN A 42 2.93 -5.14 2.30
C ASN A 42 2.16 -3.92 1.77
N SER A 43 2.11 -2.84 2.55
CA SER A 43 1.51 -1.56 2.13
C SER A 43 2.23 -0.98 0.92
N GLN A 44 3.56 -1.02 0.89
CA GLN A 44 4.35 -0.58 -0.25
C GLN A 44 4.12 -1.45 -1.49
N MET A 45 4.05 -2.77 -1.32
CA MET A 45 3.76 -3.70 -2.41
C MET A 45 2.37 -3.44 -3.01
N ARG A 46 1.36 -3.23 -2.17
CA ARG A 46 0.00 -2.87 -2.59
C ARG A 46 -0.03 -1.57 -3.36
N ALA A 47 0.60 -0.50 -2.85
CA ALA A 47 0.68 0.78 -3.55
C ALA A 47 1.33 0.66 -4.95
N ARG A 48 2.35 -0.20 -5.10
CA ARG A 48 2.96 -0.48 -6.41
C ARG A 48 2.02 -1.24 -7.34
N MET A 49 1.29 -2.21 -6.84
CA MET A 49 0.29 -2.96 -7.61
C MET A 49 -0.87 -2.06 -8.04
N ASP A 50 -1.38 -1.22 -7.13
CA ASP A 50 -2.47 -0.29 -7.41
C ASP A 50 -2.04 0.72 -8.49
N SER A 51 -0.82 1.26 -8.39
CA SER A 51 -0.27 2.13 -9.43
C SER A 51 -0.11 1.43 -10.79
N GLN A 52 0.28 0.15 -10.80
CA GLN A 52 0.34 -0.61 -12.05
C GLN A 52 -1.05 -0.86 -12.64
N GLN A 53 -2.05 -1.11 -11.80
CA GLN A 53 -3.44 -1.27 -12.22
C GLN A 53 -3.98 0.02 -12.84
N ASP A 54 -3.78 1.17 -12.19
CA ASP A 54 -4.19 2.48 -12.72
C ASP A 54 -3.58 2.76 -14.11
N ARG A 55 -2.31 2.38 -14.30
CA ARG A 55 -1.62 2.52 -15.60
C ARG A 55 -2.21 1.60 -16.67
N LEU A 56 -2.63 0.39 -16.32
CA LEU A 56 -3.27 -0.54 -17.25
C LEU A 56 -4.67 -0.07 -17.61
N ASP A 57 -5.45 0.41 -16.63
CA ASP A 57 -6.79 0.96 -16.85
C ASP A 57 -6.73 2.18 -17.78
N SER A 58 -5.78 3.10 -17.54
CA SER A 58 -5.55 4.25 -18.42
C SER A 58 -5.14 3.84 -19.84
N LEU A 59 -4.40 2.74 -20.01
CA LEU A 59 -4.01 2.25 -21.32
C LEU A 59 -5.19 1.58 -22.04
N GLU A 60 -6.03 0.85 -21.31
CA GLU A 60 -7.25 0.26 -21.85
C GLU A 60 -8.21 1.34 -22.36
N ASP A 61 -8.43 2.40 -21.59
CA ASP A 61 -9.28 3.54 -21.99
C ASP A 61 -8.71 4.23 -23.26
N LEU A 62 -7.39 4.41 -23.34
CA LEU A 62 -6.74 4.97 -24.53
C LEU A 62 -6.94 4.08 -25.78
N VAL A 63 -6.77 2.77 -25.63
CA VAL A 63 -6.97 1.81 -26.73
C VAL A 63 -8.43 1.82 -27.18
N ASP A 64 -9.38 1.91 -26.25
CA ASP A 64 -10.80 2.04 -26.57
C ASP A 64 -11.07 3.31 -27.39
N VAL A 65 -10.52 4.46 -27.00
CA VAL A 65 -10.63 5.72 -27.77
C VAL A 65 -10.04 5.57 -29.17
N MET A 66 -8.89 4.91 -29.31
CA MET A 66 -8.23 4.72 -30.62
C MET A 66 -9.02 3.84 -31.58
N VAL A 67 -9.87 2.92 -31.09
CA VAL A 67 -10.70 2.07 -31.94
C VAL A 67 -12.08 2.68 -32.25
N VAL A 68 -12.45 3.80 -31.63
CA VAL A 68 -13.67 4.55 -31.96
C VAL A 68 -13.67 4.90 -33.44
N GLY A 69 -14.73 4.52 -34.15
CA GLY A 69 -14.89 4.77 -35.59
C GLY A 69 -14.10 3.82 -36.50
N ASN A 70 -13.39 2.82 -35.95
CA ASN A 70 -12.75 1.76 -36.74
C ASN A 70 -13.33 0.37 -36.41
N PRO A 71 -14.32 -0.11 -37.17
CA PRO A 71 -15.01 -1.37 -36.88
C PRO A 71 -14.11 -2.61 -37.02
N ILE A 72 -13.06 -2.55 -37.85
CA ILE A 72 -12.11 -3.65 -38.02
C ILE A 72 -11.25 -3.79 -36.77
N LEU A 73 -10.71 -2.66 -36.27
CA LEU A 73 -9.89 -2.66 -35.06
C LEU A 73 -10.71 -2.99 -33.81
N GLN A 74 -11.94 -2.48 -33.71
CA GLN A 74 -12.85 -2.80 -32.61
C GLN A 74 -13.14 -4.31 -32.55
N ARG A 75 -13.39 -4.95 -33.71
CA ARG A 75 -13.59 -6.39 -33.77
C ARG A 75 -12.36 -7.17 -33.31
N ALA A 76 -11.18 -6.81 -33.81
CA ALA A 76 -9.93 -7.48 -33.44
C ALA A 76 -9.61 -7.33 -31.94
N LEU A 77 -9.90 -6.16 -31.36
CA LEU A 77 -9.74 -5.90 -29.92
C LEU A 77 -10.72 -6.74 -29.09
N ASN A 78 -11.98 -6.88 -29.52
CA ASN A 78 -12.96 -7.71 -28.83
C ASN A 78 -12.58 -9.19 -28.87
N GLU A 79 -12.07 -9.69 -30.00
CA GLU A 79 -11.54 -11.06 -30.10
C GLU A 79 -10.36 -11.29 -29.13
N ARG A 80 -9.45 -10.31 -29.02
CA ARG A 80 -8.36 -10.32 -28.02
C ARG A 80 -8.88 -10.33 -26.58
N ARG A 81 -9.88 -9.50 -26.25
CA ARG A 81 -10.49 -9.44 -24.91
C ARG A 81 -11.10 -10.78 -24.51
N VAL A 82 -11.84 -11.43 -25.41
CA VAL A 82 -12.40 -12.76 -25.18
C VAL A 82 -11.29 -13.79 -24.91
N ALA A 83 -10.20 -13.77 -25.69
CA ALA A 83 -9.07 -14.67 -25.48
C ALA A 83 -8.36 -14.46 -24.13
N LEU A 84 -8.38 -13.21 -23.62
CA LEU A 84 -7.81 -12.85 -22.32
C LEU A 84 -8.82 -13.02 -21.16
N GLY A 85 -10.07 -13.43 -21.44
CA GLY A 85 -11.13 -13.48 -20.44
C GLY A 85 -11.57 -12.12 -19.92
N MET A 86 -11.25 -11.04 -20.64
CA MET A 86 -11.63 -9.67 -20.31
C MET A 86 -13.05 -9.37 -20.79
N PRO A 87 -13.79 -8.50 -20.09
CA PRO A 87 -15.10 -8.05 -20.53
C PRO A 87 -14.98 -7.28 -21.85
N ILE A 88 -15.95 -7.49 -22.74
CA ILE A 88 -16.11 -6.65 -23.94
C ILE A 88 -16.64 -5.29 -23.47
N ARG A 89 -15.99 -4.20 -23.89
CA ARG A 89 -16.37 -2.83 -23.58
C ARG A 89 -16.81 -2.09 -24.84
N ASN A 90 -17.73 -1.15 -24.70
CA ASN A 90 -18.04 -0.22 -25.78
C ASN A 90 -17.00 0.91 -25.74
N PRO A 91 -16.26 1.17 -26.83
CA PRO A 91 -15.27 2.24 -26.86
C PRO A 91 -15.88 3.65 -26.68
N GLU A 92 -17.20 3.81 -26.89
CA GLU A 92 -17.91 5.06 -26.58
C GLU A 92 -18.05 5.34 -25.08
N ASP A 93 -17.92 4.30 -24.24
CA ASP A 93 -17.99 4.42 -22.78
C ASP A 93 -16.62 4.78 -22.15
N ALA A 94 -15.56 4.84 -22.97
CA ALA A 94 -14.22 5.17 -22.50
C ALA A 94 -14.16 6.63 -22.01
N ASP A 95 -13.48 6.86 -20.88
CA ASP A 95 -13.25 8.19 -20.33
C ASP A 95 -11.88 8.73 -20.79
N PRO A 96 -11.82 9.59 -21.82
CA PRO A 96 -10.55 10.18 -22.28
C PRO A 96 -9.88 11.08 -21.23
N GLY A 97 -10.60 11.50 -20.18
CA GLY A 97 -10.07 12.31 -19.08
C GLY A 97 -9.33 11.50 -18.01
N ARG A 98 -9.49 10.16 -17.99
CA ARG A 98 -8.78 9.25 -17.08
C ARG A 98 -7.37 8.92 -17.51
N SER A 99 -7.04 9.16 -18.78
CA SER A 99 -5.68 8.95 -19.28
C SER A 99 -4.72 9.98 -18.69
N GLN A 100 -4.11 9.66 -17.54
CA GLN A 100 -3.08 10.52 -16.99
C GLN A 100 -1.89 10.56 -17.95
N PRO A 101 -1.36 11.75 -18.27
CA PRO A 101 -0.07 11.83 -18.94
C PRO A 101 0.96 11.20 -17.99
N SER A 102 1.42 10.00 -18.32
CA SER A 102 2.57 9.42 -17.64
C SER A 102 3.71 10.41 -17.81
N THR A 103 4.20 10.98 -16.70
CA THR A 103 5.49 11.69 -16.69
C THR A 103 6.45 10.82 -17.47
N VAL A 104 7.01 11.37 -18.55
CA VAL A 104 8.06 10.72 -19.34
C VAL A 104 9.24 10.56 -18.40
N THR A 105 9.27 9.45 -17.66
CA THR A 105 10.53 8.89 -17.19
C THR A 105 11.10 8.21 -18.42
N ASP A 106 12.16 8.82 -18.93
CA ASP A 106 12.93 8.30 -20.03
C ASP A 106 13.41 6.89 -19.70
N TYR A 107 12.64 5.91 -20.18
CA TYR A 107 12.93 4.49 -20.02
C TYR A 107 14.11 4.06 -20.91
N PHE A 108 14.53 4.90 -21.87
CA PHE A 108 15.59 4.61 -22.83
C PHE A 108 16.92 5.31 -22.50
N ASP A 109 16.93 6.34 -21.66
CA ASP A 109 18.16 7.03 -21.22
C ASP A 109 19.09 6.17 -20.32
N ASN A 110 18.63 4.99 -19.89
CA ASN A 110 19.33 4.13 -18.94
C ASN A 110 19.81 2.80 -19.53
N MET A 111 19.94 2.69 -20.86
CA MET A 111 20.59 1.56 -21.57
C MET A 111 21.96 1.93 -22.15
#